data_AF-A0AAV7K256-F1
#
_entry.id   AF-A0AAV7K256-F1
#
_cell.length_a   1.000
_cell.length_b   1.000
_cell.length_c   1.000
_cell.angle_alpha   90.00
_cell.angle_beta   90.00
_cell.angle_gamma   90.00
#
_symmetry.space_group_name_H-M   'P 1'
#
loop_
_entity.id
_entity.type
_entity.pdbx_description
1 polymer ?
#
loop_
_entity_poly.entity_id
_entity_poly.type
_entity_poly.pdbx_seq_one_letter_code
_entity_poly.pdbx_strand_id
1 'polypeptide(L)'
;MIQDKFANIPRYLVQEYIKRCERYAEKRARRETASGVVIRPLTVKDLNERGQVDLVNMQTIQDDNFRFILHYMEYLTKFHVIRPLQRKTATEVANQLLLIFLDFGAPNILQSDNGREFTGQVIQEHSILWPEFFL
;
A
#
# COMPACT_ATOMS: atom_id res chain seq x y z
N MET A 1 -4.71 -3.56 -26.38
CA MET A 1 -4.00 -3.63 -27.67
C MET A 1 -3.34 -2.29 -27.93
N ILE A 2 -2.06 -2.25 -28.29
CA ILE A 2 -1.40 -1.01 -28.74
C ILE A 2 -2.03 -0.60 -30.07
N GLN A 3 -2.39 0.67 -30.26
CA GLN A 3 -2.94 1.20 -31.51
C GLN A 3 -1.86 1.25 -32.62
N ASP A 4 -2.24 1.31 -33.90
CA ASP A 4 -1.28 1.30 -35.03
C ASP A 4 -0.35 2.53 -35.05
N LYS A 5 -0.81 3.63 -34.45
CA LYS A 5 0.00 4.82 -34.16
C LYS A 5 -0.35 5.31 -32.76
N PHE A 6 0.66 5.67 -31.98
CA PHE A 6 0.48 6.38 -30.71
C PHE A 6 1.23 7.71 -30.80
N ALA A 7 0.53 8.83 -30.60
CA ALA A 7 1.10 10.17 -30.75
C ALA A 7 1.86 10.37 -32.08
N ASN A 8 1.29 9.88 -33.20
CA ASN A 8 1.92 9.86 -34.53
C ASN A 8 3.20 9.03 -34.69
N ILE A 9 3.58 8.25 -33.67
CA ILE A 9 4.71 7.34 -33.74
C ILE A 9 4.21 6.00 -34.30
N PRO A 10 4.77 5.51 -35.43
CA PRO A 10 4.48 4.18 -35.94
C PRO A 10 4.76 3.09 -34.91
N ARG A 11 3.84 2.13 -34.80
CA ARG A 11 3.97 1.00 -33.87
C ARG A 11 5.30 0.26 -33.98
N TYR A 12 5.85 0.09 -35.18
CA TYR A 12 7.12 -0.63 -35.36
C TYR A 12 8.30 0.07 -34.66
N LEU A 13 8.30 1.41 -34.63
CA LEU A 13 9.33 2.18 -33.90
C LEU A 13 9.19 2.04 -32.39
N VAL A 14 7.95 2.05 -31.89
CA VAL A 14 7.68 1.80 -30.46
C VAL A 14 8.12 0.39 -30.08
N GLN A 15 7.84 -0.61 -30.92
CA GLN A 15 8.27 -1.99 -30.69
C GLN A 15 9.79 -2.13 -30.72
N GLU A 16 10.47 -1.48 -31.67
CA GLU A 16 11.93 -1.53 -31.78
C GLU A 16 12.61 -0.84 -30.59
N TYR A 17 12.08 0.31 -30.15
CA TYR A 17 12.53 0.99 -28.95
C TYR A 17 12.38 0.10 -27.70
N ILE A 18 11.21 -0.52 -27.51
CA ILE A 18 10.95 -1.41 -26.37
C ILE A 18 11.91 -2.61 -26.38
N LYS A 19 12.20 -3.21 -27.55
CA LYS A 19 13.15 -4.32 -27.68
C LYS A 19 14.56 -3.94 -27.26
N ARG A 20 15.01 -2.72 -27.58
CA ARG A 20 16.35 -2.21 -27.27
C ARG A 20 16.44 -1.53 -25.91
N CYS A 21 15.31 -1.31 -25.24
CA CYS A 21 15.27 -0.67 -23.93
C CYS A 21 15.79 -1.63 -22.85
N GLU A 22 16.98 -1.37 -22.33
CA GLU A 22 17.63 -2.16 -21.28
C GLU A 22 16.71 -2.35 -20.06
N ARG A 23 16.06 -1.28 -19.59
CA ARG A 23 15.09 -1.34 -18.47
C ARG A 23 13.91 -2.27 -18.74
N TYR A 24 13.45 -2.36 -19.99
CA TYR A 24 12.36 -3.26 -20.37
C TYR A 24 12.86 -4.71 -20.40
N ALA A 25 14.06 -4.95 -20.95
CA ALA A 25 14.69 -6.27 -20.97
C ALA A 25 14.93 -6.80 -19.55
N GLU A 26 15.46 -5.98 -18.64
CA GLU A 26 15.65 -6.32 -17.23
C GLU A 26 14.33 -6.69 -16.54
N LYS A 27 13.28 -5.88 -16.72
CA LYS A 27 11.95 -6.16 -16.15
C LYS A 27 11.34 -7.43 -16.71
N ARG A 28 11.54 -7.72 -18.00
CA ARG A 28 11.05 -8.94 -18.63
C ARG A 28 11.73 -10.19 -18.07
N ALA A 29 13.06 -10.17 -17.94
CA ALA A 29 13.81 -11.28 -17.33
C ALA A 29 13.32 -11.59 -15.90
N ARG A 30 13.06 -10.55 -15.09
CA ARG A 30 12.48 -10.71 -13.74
C ARG A 30 11.09 -11.35 -13.74
N ARG A 31 10.24 -11.05 -14.73
CA ARG A 31 8.90 -11.65 -14.86
C ARG A 31 8.97 -13.11 -15.28
N GLU A 32 9.88 -13.45 -16.20
CA GLU A 32 10.09 -14.84 -16.62
C GLU A 32 10.56 -15.70 -15.44
N THR A 33 11.41 -15.15 -14.55
CA THR A 33 11.81 -15.82 -13.29
C THR A 33 10.71 -15.85 -12.22
N ALA A 34 9.74 -14.93 -12.25
CA ALA A 34 8.63 -14.84 -11.30
C ALA A 34 7.39 -15.66 -11.71
N SER A 35 7.46 -16.40 -12.82
CA SER A 35 6.34 -17.07 -13.50
C SER A 35 5.64 -18.20 -12.72
N GLY A 36 6.06 -18.49 -11.47
CA GLY A 36 5.39 -19.45 -10.58
C GLY A 36 4.35 -18.85 -9.64
N VAL A 37 4.25 -17.51 -9.51
CA VAL A 37 3.33 -16.88 -8.55
C VAL A 37 2.00 -16.55 -9.23
N VAL A 38 1.00 -17.41 -9.00
CA VAL A 38 -0.39 -17.10 -9.38
C VAL A 38 -0.91 -16.01 -8.45
N ILE A 39 -0.89 -14.76 -8.92
CA ILE A 39 -1.54 -13.65 -8.22
C ILE A 39 -3.04 -13.76 -8.49
N ARG A 40 -3.80 -14.28 -7.51
CA ARG A 40 -5.26 -14.15 -7.53
C ARG A 40 -5.62 -12.73 -7.10
N PRO A 41 -6.29 -11.92 -7.94
CA PRO A 41 -6.76 -10.61 -7.52
C PRO A 41 -7.69 -10.78 -6.32
N LEU A 42 -7.38 -10.09 -5.22
CA LEU A 42 -8.25 -10.09 -4.06
C LEU A 42 -9.52 -9.33 -4.44
N THR A 43 -10.67 -9.98 -4.35
CA THR A 43 -11.97 -9.37 -4.67
C THR A 43 -12.58 -8.86 -3.38
N VAL A 44 -12.78 -7.55 -3.29
CA VAL A 44 -13.50 -6.86 -2.21
C VAL A 44 -14.81 -6.34 -2.80
N LYS A 45 -15.92 -6.51 -2.07
CA LYS A 45 -17.27 -6.23 -2.56
C LYS A 45 -17.90 -5.04 -1.85
N ASP A 46 -17.52 -4.80 -0.60
CA ASP A 46 -18.13 -3.78 0.25
C ASP A 46 -17.12 -2.75 0.77
N LEU A 47 -17.60 -1.54 1.04
CA LEU A 47 -16.81 -0.48 1.67
C LEU A 47 -16.40 -0.94 3.07
N ASN A 48 -15.15 -0.67 3.47
CA ASN A 48 -14.60 -1.08 4.76
C ASN A 48 -14.54 -2.61 4.96
N GLU A 49 -14.74 -3.43 3.93
CA GLU A 49 -14.47 -4.87 4.07
C GLU A 49 -12.98 -5.11 4.33
N ARG A 50 -12.10 -4.29 3.72
CA ARG A 50 -10.65 -4.40 3.90
C ARG A 50 -9.95 -3.06 3.82
N GLY A 51 -9.07 -2.82 4.79
CA GLY A 51 -8.08 -1.76 4.77
C GLY A 51 -6.67 -2.35 4.70
N GLN A 52 -5.77 -1.68 4.00
CA GLN A 52 -4.35 -2.01 3.99
C GLN A 52 -3.56 -0.88 4.65
N VAL A 53 -2.62 -1.26 5.50
CA VAL A 53 -1.72 -0.35 6.20
C VAL A 53 -0.28 -0.66 5.81
N ASP A 54 0.47 0.40 5.53
CA ASP A 54 1.92 0.35 5.31
C ASP A 54 2.61 1.50 6.07
N LEU A 55 3.88 1.31 6.37
CA LEU A 55 4.74 2.27 7.07
C LEU A 55 5.99 2.53 6.23
N VAL A 56 6.00 3.68 5.56
CA VAL A 56 7.12 4.10 4.73
C VAL A 56 8.19 4.75 5.59
N ASN A 57 9.43 4.28 5.47
CA ASN A 57 10.58 4.86 6.15
C ASN A 57 11.10 6.09 5.37
N MET A 58 11.08 7.25 6.01
CA MET A 58 11.52 8.53 5.47
C MET A 58 12.75 9.08 6.19
N GLN A 59 13.42 8.28 7.04
CA GLN A 59 14.55 8.74 7.89
C GLN A 59 15.70 9.40 7.10
N THR A 60 15.94 9.00 5.86
CA THR A 60 17.00 9.57 5.02
C THR A 60 16.63 10.92 4.39
N ILE A 61 15.34 11.26 4.37
CA ILE A 61 14.76 12.46 3.75
C ILE A 61 13.67 13.05 4.65
N GLN A 62 13.89 13.02 5.97
CA GLN A 62 12.89 13.42 6.95
C GLN A 62 12.55 14.91 6.81
N ASP A 63 11.29 15.25 7.09
CA ASP A 63 10.82 16.63 7.20
C ASP A 63 10.61 16.94 8.68
N ASP A 64 11.40 17.89 9.20
CA ASP A 64 11.50 18.20 10.63
C ASP A 64 11.67 16.93 11.49
N ASN A 65 10.69 16.63 12.35
CA ASN A 65 10.70 15.49 13.27
C ASN A 65 10.00 14.24 12.69
N PHE A 66 9.44 14.32 11.48
CA PHE A 66 8.66 13.25 10.87
C PHE A 66 9.56 12.32 10.06
N ARG A 67 9.69 11.09 10.57
CA ARG A 67 10.63 10.08 10.06
C ARG A 67 9.95 8.94 9.33
N PHE A 68 8.63 8.84 9.45
CA PHE A 68 7.85 7.79 8.83
C PHE A 68 6.54 8.34 8.29
N ILE A 69 5.95 7.62 7.36
CA ILE A 69 4.62 7.88 6.84
C ILE A 69 3.76 6.65 7.11
N LEU A 70 2.63 6.85 7.77
CA LEU A 70 1.53 5.89 7.78
C LEU A 70 0.72 6.06 6.50
N HIS A 71 0.64 4.99 5.72
CA HIS A 71 -0.23 4.89 4.57
C HIS A 71 -1.37 3.93 4.88
N TYR A 72 -2.60 4.41 4.76
CA TYR A 72 -3.80 3.60 4.81
C TYR A 72 -4.48 3.62 3.44
N MET A 73 -4.94 2.48 2.98
CA MET A 73 -5.72 2.34 1.75
C MET A 73 -6.99 1.54 2.02
N GLU A 74 -8.15 2.13 1.71
CA GLU A 74 -9.41 1.40 1.63
C GLU A 74 -9.44 0.59 0.32
N TYR A 75 -9.72 -0.70 0.40
CA TYR A 75 -9.45 -1.61 -0.71
C TYR A 75 -10.48 -1.55 -1.85
N LEU A 76 -11.74 -1.23 -1.59
CA LEU A 76 -12.78 -1.18 -2.63
C LEU A 76 -12.56 0.01 -3.58
N THR A 77 -12.51 1.21 -3.01
CA THR A 77 -12.44 2.50 -3.72
C THR A 77 -11.02 2.90 -4.07
N LYS A 78 -10.02 2.26 -3.45
CA LYS A 78 -8.61 2.67 -3.49
C LYS A 78 -8.40 4.09 -2.94
N PHE A 79 -9.26 4.52 -2.02
CA PHE A 79 -9.06 5.78 -1.31
C PHE A 79 -7.85 5.68 -0.38
N HIS A 80 -6.97 6.68 -0.42
CA HIS A 80 -5.71 6.68 0.29
C HIS A 80 -5.68 7.79 1.35
N VAL A 81 -5.28 7.42 2.56
CA VAL A 81 -5.00 8.35 3.64
C VAL A 81 -3.53 8.25 4.02
N ILE A 82 -2.90 9.41 4.19
CA ILE A 82 -1.49 9.53 4.55
C ILE A 82 -1.40 10.34 5.84
N ARG A 83 -0.67 9.83 6.83
CA ARG A 83 -0.38 10.53 8.10
C ARG A 83 1.12 10.54 8.36
N PRO A 84 1.74 11.70 8.64
CA PRO A 84 3.14 11.75 9.01
C PRO A 84 3.31 11.23 10.44
N LEU A 85 4.40 10.50 10.70
CA LEU A 85 4.74 9.95 12.01
C LEU A 85 6.15 10.36 12.42
N GLN A 86 6.32 10.71 13.69
CA GLN A 86 7.63 11.02 14.26
C GLN A 86 8.39 9.76 14.65
N ARG A 87 7.69 8.70 15.05
CA ARG A 87 8.26 7.41 15.45
C ARG A 87 7.45 6.26 14.86
N LYS A 88 8.10 5.11 14.66
CA LYS A 88 7.45 3.85 14.25
C LYS A 88 7.04 3.03 15.47
N THR A 89 6.33 3.64 16.43
CA THR A 89 5.83 2.94 17.62
C THR A 89 4.41 2.47 17.40
N ALA A 90 4.04 1.35 18.05
CA ALA A 90 2.68 0.82 17.97
C ALA A 90 1.63 1.83 18.44
N THR A 91 1.91 2.55 19.53
CA THR A 91 1.03 3.57 20.11
C THR A 91 0.76 4.72 19.14
N GLU A 92 1.78 5.26 18.46
CA GLU A 92 1.59 6.38 17.52
C GLU A 92 0.79 5.93 16.29
N VAL A 93 1.08 4.72 15.78
CA VAL A 93 0.34 4.12 14.67
C VAL A 93 -1.12 3.86 15.02
N ALA A 94 -1.39 3.27 16.20
CA ALA A 94 -2.76 3.00 16.66
C ALA A 94 -3.56 4.30 16.83
N ASN A 95 -2.95 5.36 17.37
CA ASN A 95 -3.61 6.66 17.47
C ASN A 95 -3.98 7.25 16.09
N GLN A 96 -3.07 7.20 15.12
CA GLN A 96 -3.37 7.71 13.78
C GLN A 96 -4.39 6.87 13.02
N LEU A 97 -4.35 5.55 13.17
CA LEU A 97 -5.36 4.65 12.62
C LEU A 97 -6.74 4.90 13.25
N LEU A 98 -6.81 5.20 14.54
CA LEU A 98 -8.08 5.51 15.22
C LEU A 98 -8.74 6.73 14.57
N LEU A 99 -7.97 7.79 14.32
CA LEU A 99 -8.47 8.98 13.64
C LEU A 99 -9.01 8.65 12.24
N ILE A 100 -8.31 7.79 11.49
CA ILE A 100 -8.77 7.34 10.16
C ILE A 100 -10.09 6.57 10.28
N PHE A 101 -10.22 5.69 11.28
CA PHE A 101 -11.44 4.90 11.47
C PHE A 101 -12.63 5.75 11.94
N LEU A 102 -12.38 6.83 12.67
CA LEU A 102 -13.42 7.78 13.05
C LEU A 102 -13.92 8.61 11.85
N ASP A 103 -13.08 8.86 10.85
CA ASP A 103 -13.46 9.59 9.64
C ASP A 103 -14.31 8.74 8.67
N PHE A 104 -13.95 7.46 8.47
CA PHE A 104 -14.49 6.62 7.38
C PHE A 104 -15.15 5.32 7.85
N GLY A 105 -15.10 5.01 9.14
CA GLY A 105 -15.38 3.68 9.67
C GLY A 105 -14.14 2.79 9.65
N ALA A 106 -14.10 1.80 10.54
CA ALA A 106 -13.00 0.86 10.59
C ALA A 106 -13.23 -0.33 9.65
N PRO A 107 -12.16 -0.94 9.13
CA PRO A 107 -12.30 -2.08 8.25
C PRO A 107 -12.53 -3.39 9.02
N ASN A 108 -13.26 -4.33 8.41
CA ASN A 108 -13.43 -5.69 8.94
C ASN A 108 -12.10 -6.46 8.94
N ILE A 109 -11.26 -6.23 7.93
CA ILE A 109 -9.94 -6.84 7.81
C ILE A 109 -8.91 -5.71 7.63
N LEU A 110 -8.02 -5.56 8.61
CA LEU A 110 -6.85 -4.70 8.49
C LEU A 110 -5.63 -5.54 8.12
N GLN A 111 -5.05 -5.26 6.96
CA GLN A 111 -3.87 -5.97 6.45
C GLN A 111 -2.61 -5.12 6.59
N SER A 112 -1.55 -5.68 7.18
CA SER A 112 -0.24 -5.05 7.35
C SER A 112 0.86 -6.01 6.92
N ASP A 113 1.94 -5.48 6.35
CA ASP A 113 3.16 -6.21 6.02
C ASP A 113 4.30 -5.98 7.03
N ASN A 114 4.07 -5.18 8.07
CA ASN A 114 5.10 -4.74 9.04
C ASN A 114 5.48 -5.81 10.10
N GLY A 115 5.29 -7.10 9.78
CA GLY A 115 5.57 -8.21 10.68
C GLY A 115 4.47 -8.45 11.72
N ARG A 116 4.35 -9.72 12.16
CA ARG A 116 3.27 -10.15 13.07
C ARG A 116 3.38 -9.51 14.46
N GLU A 117 4.59 -9.36 15.00
CA GLU A 117 4.83 -8.80 16.33
C GLU A 117 4.38 -7.34 16.41
N PHE A 118 4.86 -6.49 15.51
CA PHE A 118 4.48 -5.08 15.44
C PHE A 118 2.97 -4.91 15.21
N THR A 119 2.40 -5.71 14.30
CA THR A 119 0.95 -5.69 14.05
C THR A 119 0.16 -6.08 15.30
N GLY A 120 0.63 -7.06 16.07
CA GLY A 120 0.02 -7.45 17.34
C GLY A 120 0.05 -6.33 18.37
N GLN A 121 1.17 -5.61 18.49
CA GLN A 121 1.28 -4.45 19.39
C GLN A 121 0.32 -3.33 19.00
N VAL A 122 0.19 -3.02 17.70
CA VAL A 122 -0.76 -1.99 17.22
C VAL A 122 -2.20 -2.37 17.56
N ILE A 123 -2.58 -3.64 17.38
CA ILE A 123 -3.92 -4.13 17.73
C ILE A 123 -4.16 -3.99 19.24
N GLN A 124 -3.19 -4.37 20.08
CA GLN A 124 -3.29 -4.25 21.52
C GLN A 124 -3.49 -2.79 21.96
N GLU A 125 -2.69 -1.87 21.41
CA GLU A 125 -2.83 -0.42 21.65
C GLU A 125 -4.22 0.08 21.22
N HIS A 126 -4.71 -0.38 20.06
CA HIS A 126 -6.04 -0.05 19.59
C HIS A 126 -7.16 -0.53 20.50
N SER A 127 -7.07 -1.74 21.05
CA SER A 127 -8.07 -2.28 21.98
C SER A 127 -8.12 -1.48 23.28
N ILE A 128 -7.01 -0.87 23.69
CA ILE A 128 -6.97 0.03 24.84
C ILE A 128 -7.63 1.37 24.49
N LEU A 129 -7.32 1.92 23.31
CA LEU A 129 -7.82 3.22 22.85
C LEU A 129 -9.32 3.20 22.53
N TRP A 130 -9.85 2.08 22.02
CA TRP A 130 -11.25 1.93 21.64
C TRP A 130 -11.79 0.56 22.07
N PRO A 131 -12.15 0.39 23.36
CA PRO A 131 -12.57 -0.91 23.90
C PRO A 131 -13.85 -1.46 23.28
N GLU A 132 -14.78 -0.57 22.91
CA GLU A 132 -16.08 -0.93 22.31
C GLU A 132 -15.96 -1.42 20.86
N PHE A 133 -14.80 -1.26 20.23
CA PHE A 133 -14.57 -1.61 18.84
C PHE A 133 -14.49 -3.13 18.58
N PHE A 134 -14.13 -3.91 19.59
CA PHE A 134 -13.90 -5.36 19.49
C PHE A 134 -15.05 -6.22 20.04
N LEU A 135 -16.19 -5.61 20.38
CA LEU A 135 -17.42 -6.28 20.79
C LEU A 135 -18.35 -6.52 19.60
#